data_AF-W7ENS6-F1
#
_entry.id   AF-W7ENS6-F1
#
_cell.length_a   1.000
_cell.length_b   1.000
_cell.length_c   1.000
_cell.angle_alpha   90.00
_cell.angle_beta   90.00
_cell.angle_gamma   90.00
#
_symmetry.space_group_name_H-M   'P 1'
#
loop_
_entity.id
_entity.type
_entity.pdbx_description
1 polymer ?
#
loop_
_entity_poly.entity_id
_entity_poly.type
_entity_poly.pdbx_seq_one_letter_code
_entity_poly.pdbx_strand_id
1 'polypeptide(L)'
;MYTIAITLTAFLSILHTTSASSVSRLTRRGLPGAYYTCTDPNFSGECSWTQPNTDCHIQGSPEGIESLGPDEGTLCTLWPGFDCKGNPIMSMRFPGIATGLPKFGSFNCSVMASDQRNQAEALAMVGGVTLDNGEIREFGLKTVEGKGREQGMIGLKKGVYY
;
A
#
# COMPACT_ATOMS: atom_id res chain seq x y z
N MET A 1 -12.15 75.51 -19.18
CA MET A 1 -13.47 75.27 -18.58
C MET A 1 -13.85 73.83 -18.86
N TYR A 2 -14.31 73.15 -17.82
CA TYR A 2 -14.53 71.70 -17.71
C TYR A 2 -15.67 71.20 -18.61
N THR A 3 -15.58 69.95 -19.10
CA THR A 3 -16.60 68.93 -18.83
C THR A 3 -16.10 67.55 -19.25
N ILE A 4 -16.05 66.68 -18.26
CA ILE A 4 -15.75 65.26 -18.31
C ILE A 4 -17.09 64.55 -18.49
N ALA A 5 -17.19 63.58 -19.40
CA ALA A 5 -18.30 62.64 -19.45
C ALA A 5 -17.74 61.23 -19.69
N ILE A 6 -17.51 60.53 -18.58
CA ILE A 6 -17.06 59.15 -18.49
C ILE A 6 -18.28 58.25 -18.74
N THR A 7 -18.28 57.50 -19.85
CA THR A 7 -19.36 56.56 -20.17
C THR A 7 -18.98 55.12 -19.83
N LEU A 8 -19.73 54.60 -18.86
CA LEU A 8 -20.26 53.24 -18.74
C LEU A 8 -19.29 52.04 -18.59
N THR A 9 -19.15 51.68 -17.32
CA THR A 9 -18.88 50.35 -16.75
C THR A 9 -19.38 49.18 -17.59
N ALA A 10 -18.44 48.35 -18.07
CA ALA A 10 -18.68 46.95 -18.40
C ALA A 10 -17.89 46.08 -17.40
N PHE A 11 -18.47 45.85 -16.23
CA PHE A 11 -18.01 44.81 -15.29
C PHE A 11 -18.36 43.45 -15.91
N LEU A 12 -17.46 42.94 -16.75
CA LEU A 12 -17.52 41.56 -17.22
C LEU A 12 -16.96 40.69 -16.09
N SER A 13 -17.82 40.33 -15.13
CA SER A 13 -17.54 39.31 -14.13
C SER A 13 -17.39 37.96 -14.84
N ILE A 14 -16.14 37.63 -15.19
CA ILE A 14 -15.75 36.30 -15.64
C ILE A 14 -16.02 35.35 -14.47
N LEU A 15 -17.19 34.72 -14.49
CA LEU A 15 -17.51 33.53 -13.71
C LEU A 15 -16.49 32.47 -14.11
N HIS A 16 -15.42 32.36 -13.33
CA HIS A 16 -14.54 31.20 -13.37
C HIS A 16 -15.33 30.05 -12.74
N THR A 17 -16.06 29.31 -13.56
CA THR A 17 -16.52 27.97 -13.20
C THR A 17 -15.27 27.11 -13.04
N THR A 18 -14.77 27.03 -11.81
CA THR A 18 -13.79 26.03 -11.43
C THR A 18 -14.48 24.66 -11.53
N SER A 19 -14.33 24.03 -12.70
CA SER A 19 -14.65 22.61 -12.85
C SER A 19 -13.74 21.84 -11.90
N ALA A 20 -14.27 21.43 -10.75
CA ALA A 20 -13.63 20.45 -9.91
C ALA A 20 -13.61 19.14 -10.69
N SER A 21 -12.46 18.80 -11.27
CA SER A 21 -12.23 17.46 -11.81
C SER A 21 -12.51 16.47 -10.68
N SER A 22 -13.49 15.58 -10.87
CA SER A 22 -13.62 14.42 -10.02
C SER A 22 -12.30 13.67 -10.13
N VAL A 23 -11.48 13.72 -9.08
CA VAL A 23 -10.33 12.83 -8.94
C VAL A 23 -10.93 11.43 -9.02
N SER A 24 -10.78 10.79 -10.19
CA SER A 24 -11.08 9.38 -10.31
C SER A 24 -10.21 8.73 -9.27
N ARG A 25 -10.81 8.26 -8.17
CA ARG A 25 -10.10 7.45 -7.20
C ARG A 25 -9.59 6.26 -8.01
N LEU A 26 -8.30 6.26 -8.34
CA LEU A 26 -7.65 5.12 -8.96
C LEU A 26 -8.09 3.91 -8.14
N THR A 27 -8.84 3.01 -8.76
CA THR A 27 -9.36 1.84 -8.07
C THR A 27 -8.15 1.12 -7.49
N ARG A 28 -8.16 1.03 -6.16
CA ARG A 28 -7.15 0.41 -5.32
C ARG A 28 -6.80 -0.97 -5.91
N ARG A 29 -5.51 -1.23 -6.15
CA ARG A 29 -5.04 -2.47 -6.82
C ARG A 29 -4.79 -3.54 -5.77
N GLY A 30 -5.16 -4.77 -6.10
CA GLY A 30 -5.02 -5.93 -5.21
C GLY A 30 -6.37 -6.58 -4.92
N LEU A 31 -6.36 -7.88 -4.70
CA LEU A 31 -7.54 -8.66 -4.38
C LEU A 31 -7.53 -8.95 -2.86
N PRO A 32 -8.44 -8.38 -2.05
CA PRO A 32 -8.42 -8.59 -0.62
C PRO A 32 -8.43 -10.07 -0.24
N GLY A 33 -7.53 -10.46 0.66
CA GLY A 33 -7.23 -11.85 1.02
C GLY A 33 -6.06 -12.47 0.24
N ALA A 34 -5.66 -11.88 -0.89
CA ALA A 34 -4.53 -12.34 -1.69
C ALA A 34 -3.19 -11.79 -1.16
N TYR A 35 -2.10 -12.42 -1.58
CA TYR A 35 -0.74 -12.05 -1.17
C TYR A 35 0.32 -12.59 -2.14
N TYR A 36 1.51 -12.00 -2.09
CA TYR A 36 2.72 -12.47 -2.78
C TYR A 36 3.76 -12.94 -1.77
N THR A 37 4.42 -14.06 -2.07
CA THR A 37 5.61 -14.55 -1.36
C THR A 37 6.77 -14.59 -2.31
N CYS A 38 7.96 -14.18 -1.85
CA CYS A 38 9.17 -14.17 -2.65
C CYS A 38 10.34 -14.79 -1.85
N THR A 39 11.21 -15.52 -2.55
CA THR A 39 12.38 -16.19 -1.94
C THR A 39 13.46 -15.22 -1.50
N ASP A 40 13.52 -14.02 -2.10
CA ASP A 40 14.57 -13.06 -1.81
C ASP A 40 13.97 -11.78 -1.19
N PRO A 41 14.79 -10.92 -0.57
CA PRO A 41 14.32 -9.66 -0.03
C PRO A 41 13.91 -8.70 -1.15
N ASN A 42 13.23 -7.62 -0.78
CA ASN A 42 12.72 -6.59 -1.68
C ASN A 42 11.76 -7.10 -2.76
N PHE A 43 10.96 -8.12 -2.44
CA PHE A 43 9.97 -8.70 -3.36
C PHE A 43 10.62 -9.20 -4.66
N SER A 44 11.73 -9.92 -4.53
CA SER A 44 12.54 -10.40 -5.65
C SER A 44 12.83 -11.91 -5.56
N GLY A 45 13.56 -12.45 -6.53
CA GLY A 45 13.76 -13.90 -6.64
C GLY A 45 12.56 -14.63 -7.23
N GLU A 46 12.30 -15.84 -6.75
CA GLU A 46 11.12 -16.60 -7.16
C GLU A 46 9.91 -16.12 -6.37
N CYS A 47 9.00 -15.44 -7.06
CA CYS A 47 7.79 -14.91 -6.48
C CYS A 47 6.56 -15.70 -6.93
N SER A 48 5.66 -15.97 -5.99
CA SER A 48 4.35 -16.56 -6.24
C SER A 48 3.25 -15.66 -5.71
N TRP A 49 2.18 -15.53 -6.48
CA TRP A 49 0.94 -14.88 -6.04
C TRP A 49 -0.08 -15.94 -5.68
N THR A 50 -0.75 -15.72 -4.55
CA THR A 50 -1.79 -16.61 -4.08
C THR A 50 -3.11 -15.86 -3.95
N GLN A 51 -4.13 -16.37 -4.63
CA GLN A 51 -5.50 -15.88 -4.51
C GLN A 51 -6.06 -16.06 -3.09
N PRO A 52 -7.11 -15.31 -2.70
CA PRO A 52 -7.69 -15.38 -1.37
C PRO A 52 -8.07 -16.81 -0.98
N ASN A 53 -7.59 -17.25 0.17
CA ASN A 53 -7.94 -18.51 0.80
C ASN A 53 -7.79 -18.37 2.32
N THR A 54 -8.13 -19.42 3.06
CA THR A 54 -7.99 -19.47 4.53
C THR A 54 -6.96 -20.50 4.96
N ASP A 55 -6.13 -20.97 4.04
CA ASP A 55 -5.22 -22.07 4.29
C ASP A 55 -4.03 -21.59 5.15
N CYS A 56 -3.45 -22.55 5.88
CA CYS A 56 -2.21 -22.34 6.59
C CYS A 56 -1.04 -22.71 5.69
N HIS A 57 -0.12 -21.76 5.48
CA HIS A 57 1.01 -21.91 4.58
C HIS A 57 2.30 -22.01 5.37
N ILE A 58 3.09 -23.04 5.09
CA ILE A 58 4.40 -23.24 5.73
C ILE A 58 5.45 -22.37 5.02
N GLN A 59 6.40 -21.80 5.75
CA GLN A 59 7.43 -20.90 5.19
C GLN A 59 8.24 -21.54 4.04
N GLY A 60 8.37 -22.87 4.02
CA GLY A 60 9.31 -23.58 3.15
C GLY A 60 10.72 -23.65 3.76
N SER A 61 11.53 -24.62 3.33
CA SER A 61 12.90 -24.88 3.81
C SER A 61 13.84 -25.02 2.60
N PRO A 62 15.13 -24.62 2.66
CA PRO A 62 15.88 -24.09 3.81
C PRO A 62 15.99 -22.55 3.89
N GLU A 63 15.71 -21.81 2.82
CA GLU A 63 15.74 -20.33 2.82
C GLU A 63 14.34 -19.71 2.86
N GLY A 64 13.33 -20.44 2.41
CA GLY A 64 11.91 -20.11 2.60
C GLY A 64 11.50 -18.77 1.99
N ILE A 65 10.51 -18.13 2.61
CA ILE A 65 10.02 -16.81 2.22
C ILE A 65 10.88 -15.74 2.91
N GLU A 66 11.44 -14.81 2.14
CA GLU A 66 12.22 -13.67 2.66
C GLU A 66 11.51 -12.32 2.49
N SER A 67 10.51 -12.25 1.62
CA SER A 67 9.59 -11.12 1.57
C SER A 67 8.14 -11.56 1.32
N LEU A 68 7.21 -10.89 2.00
CA LEU A 68 5.77 -11.20 1.99
C LEU A 68 4.99 -9.90 1.79
N GLY A 69 4.21 -9.83 0.71
CA GLY A 69 3.42 -8.66 0.31
C GLY A 69 1.93 -8.98 0.27
N PRO A 70 1.16 -8.72 1.34
CA PRO A 70 -0.29 -8.84 1.32
C PRO A 70 -0.89 -7.78 0.37
N ASP A 71 -1.89 -8.16 -0.42
CA ASP A 71 -2.67 -7.20 -1.20
C ASP A 71 -3.44 -6.22 -0.29
N GLU A 72 -3.89 -5.11 -0.85
CA GLU A 72 -4.65 -4.11 -0.11
C GLU A 72 -5.96 -4.70 0.46
N GLY A 73 -6.19 -4.45 1.76
CA GLY A 73 -7.32 -5.04 2.48
C GLY A 73 -7.09 -6.48 2.97
N THR A 74 -5.88 -7.02 2.82
CA THR A 74 -5.42 -8.29 3.42
C THR A 74 -4.68 -8.05 4.74
N LEU A 75 -4.95 -8.92 5.72
CA LEU A 75 -4.14 -9.08 6.93
C LEU A 75 -3.50 -10.46 6.91
N CYS A 76 -2.17 -10.51 6.96
CA CYS A 76 -1.43 -11.75 7.11
C CYS A 76 -0.86 -11.85 8.52
N THR A 77 -0.92 -13.03 9.11
CA THR A 77 -0.41 -13.31 10.46
C THR A 77 0.66 -14.39 10.38
N LEU A 78 1.81 -14.12 11.02
CA LEU A 78 2.92 -15.06 11.13
C LEU A 78 2.85 -15.82 12.45
N TRP A 79 3.11 -17.12 12.39
CA TRP A 79 3.03 -18.04 13.51
C TRP A 79 4.36 -18.78 13.71
N PRO A 80 4.73 -19.11 14.96
CA PRO A 80 5.98 -19.80 15.23
C PRO A 80 5.95 -21.27 14.79
N GLY A 81 4.79 -21.92 14.86
CA GLY A 81 4.58 -23.32 14.46
C GLY A 81 4.17 -23.47 12.99
N PHE A 82 3.92 -24.71 12.56
CA PHE A 82 3.55 -25.05 11.17
C PHE A 82 2.03 -25.17 10.93
N ASP A 83 1.21 -24.90 11.95
CA ASP A 83 -0.23 -25.15 11.94
C ASP A 83 -1.07 -23.87 12.11
N CYS A 84 -0.45 -22.69 12.02
CA CYS A 84 -1.08 -21.39 12.19
C CYS A 84 -1.81 -21.21 13.53
N LYS A 85 -1.21 -21.71 14.62
CA LYS A 85 -1.76 -21.61 15.98
C LYS A 85 -0.75 -21.03 16.97
N GLY A 86 -1.25 -20.75 18.16
CA GLY A 86 -0.47 -20.26 19.30
C GLY A 86 -0.49 -18.74 19.40
N ASN A 87 0.60 -18.17 19.90
CA ASN A 87 0.76 -16.71 19.94
C ASN A 87 1.36 -16.24 18.61
N PRO A 88 0.72 -15.29 17.89
CA PRO A 88 1.26 -14.80 16.64
C PRO A 88 2.56 -14.04 16.89
N ILE A 89 3.54 -14.22 15.99
CA ILE A 89 4.79 -13.46 16.02
C ILE A 89 4.50 -12.00 15.67
N MET A 90 3.76 -11.81 14.58
CA MET A 90 3.29 -10.51 14.15
C MET A 90 2.13 -10.66 13.16
N SER A 91 1.46 -9.55 12.89
CA SER A 91 0.58 -9.41 11.73
C SER A 91 1.01 -8.23 10.88
N MET A 92 0.84 -8.36 9.57
CA MET A 92 1.19 -7.34 8.60
C MET A 92 0.07 -7.14 7.60
N ARG A 93 0.01 -5.92 7.06
CA ARG A 93 -0.92 -5.50 6.01
C ARG A 93 -0.10 -4.99 4.84
N PHE A 94 -0.76 -4.70 3.72
CA PHE A 94 -0.12 -3.98 2.61
C PHE A 94 0.70 -2.77 3.11
N PRO A 95 1.96 -2.56 2.65
CA PRO A 95 2.63 -3.27 1.55
C PRO A 95 3.37 -4.56 1.95
N GLY A 96 3.29 -4.97 3.21
CA GLY A 96 4.00 -6.14 3.73
C GLY A 96 5.43 -5.83 4.17
N ILE A 97 6.29 -6.85 4.14
CA ILE A 97 7.67 -6.77 4.61
C ILE A 97 8.60 -7.15 3.46
N ALA A 98 9.34 -6.16 3.00
CA ALA A 98 10.34 -6.30 1.94
C ALA A 98 11.65 -6.89 2.47
N THR A 99 12.08 -6.53 3.67
CA THR A 99 13.36 -6.96 4.26
C THR A 99 13.21 -7.19 5.75
N GLY A 100 14.02 -8.09 6.31
CA GLY A 100 13.98 -8.37 7.76
C GLY A 100 12.73 -9.09 8.22
N LEU A 101 12.12 -9.91 7.36
CA LEU A 101 11.01 -10.79 7.74
C LEU A 101 11.47 -11.68 8.91
N PRO A 102 10.78 -11.67 10.07
CA PRO A 102 11.19 -12.49 11.20
C PRO A 102 11.11 -13.98 10.83
N LYS A 103 11.87 -14.85 11.49
CA LYS A 103 11.72 -16.30 11.29
C LYS A 103 10.35 -16.76 11.78
N PHE A 104 9.65 -17.57 11.00
CA PHE A 104 8.34 -18.12 11.34
C PHE A 104 8.21 -19.58 10.88
N GLY A 105 7.20 -20.31 11.35
CA GLY A 105 6.92 -21.67 10.87
C GLY A 105 5.86 -21.66 9.76
N SER A 106 4.80 -20.89 9.98
CA SER A 106 3.68 -20.78 9.06
C SER A 106 3.03 -19.41 9.09
N PHE A 107 2.20 -19.13 8.10
CA PHE A 107 1.41 -17.92 8.00
C PHE A 107 0.06 -18.20 7.36
N ASN A 108 -0.90 -17.34 7.63
CA ASN A 108 -2.17 -17.30 6.92
C ASN A 108 -2.54 -15.85 6.63
N CYS A 109 -3.32 -15.65 5.57
CA CYS A 109 -3.79 -14.35 5.14
C CYS A 109 -5.30 -14.36 5.03
N SER A 110 -5.95 -13.26 5.42
CA SER A 110 -7.40 -13.15 5.38
C SER A 110 -7.83 -11.75 5.01
N VAL A 111 -9.08 -11.68 4.55
CA VAL A 111 -9.76 -10.42 4.31
C VAL A 111 -9.93 -9.68 5.64
N MET A 112 -9.45 -8.43 5.71
CA MET A 112 -9.63 -7.60 6.90
C MET A 112 -11.10 -7.33 7.22
N ALA A 113 -11.45 -7.23 8.49
CA ALA A 113 -12.77 -6.73 8.91
C ALA A 113 -13.01 -5.30 8.38
N SER A 114 -14.26 -4.95 8.08
CA SER A 114 -14.67 -3.65 7.52
C SER A 114 -14.09 -2.47 8.31
N ASP A 115 -14.13 -2.55 9.62
CA ASP A 115 -13.70 -1.46 10.51
C ASP A 115 -12.19 -1.24 10.45
N GLN A 116 -11.44 -2.34 10.26
CA GLN A 116 -10.00 -2.27 10.07
C GLN A 116 -9.62 -1.79 8.67
N ARG A 117 -10.42 -2.12 7.64
CA ARG A 117 -10.22 -1.60 6.28
C ARG A 117 -10.45 -0.10 6.23
N ASN A 118 -11.56 0.38 6.80
CA ASN A 118 -11.89 1.80 6.86
C ASN A 118 -10.80 2.61 7.56
N GLN A 119 -10.24 2.10 8.66
CA GLN A 119 -9.12 2.74 9.36
C GLN A 119 -7.83 2.73 8.53
N ALA A 120 -7.49 1.61 7.89
CA ALA A 120 -6.30 1.53 7.04
C ALA A 120 -6.41 2.44 5.80
N GLU A 121 -7.60 2.56 5.22
CA GLU A 121 -7.89 3.49 4.14
C GLU A 121 -7.79 4.95 4.59
N ALA A 122 -8.32 5.29 5.76
CA ALA A 122 -8.14 6.61 6.35
C ALA A 122 -6.65 6.95 6.55
N LEU A 123 -5.85 5.99 7.05
CA LEU A 123 -4.41 6.16 7.24
C LEU A 123 -3.65 6.36 5.93
N ALA A 124 -4.00 5.60 4.89
CA ALA A 124 -3.40 5.71 3.56
C ALA A 124 -3.73 7.07 2.92
N MET A 125 -4.95 7.60 3.13
CA MET A 125 -5.35 8.92 2.62
C MET A 125 -4.65 10.08 3.36
N VAL A 126 -4.17 9.86 4.60
CA VAL A 126 -3.45 10.86 5.39
C VAL A 126 -1.92 10.75 5.23
N GLY A 127 -1.43 9.79 4.42
CA GLY A 127 0.00 9.65 4.15
C GLY A 127 0.77 8.87 5.23
N GLY A 128 0.14 7.88 5.87
CA GLY A 128 0.81 6.92 6.75
C GLY A 128 1.27 7.52 8.08
N VAL A 129 0.31 7.80 8.97
CA VAL A 129 0.59 8.16 10.38
C VAL A 129 -0.30 7.29 11.27
N THR A 130 0.24 6.23 11.86
CA THR A 130 -0.39 5.52 12.98
C THR A 130 0.20 6.03 14.28
N LEU A 131 -0.68 6.46 15.18
CA LEU A 131 -0.39 6.93 16.52
C LEU A 131 -0.27 5.73 17.46
N ASP A 132 0.93 5.48 18.00
CA ASP A 132 1.08 4.80 19.28
C ASP A 132 1.91 5.74 20.18
N ASN A 133 1.29 6.17 21.28
CA ASN A 133 1.88 6.94 22.39
C ASN A 133 2.63 8.26 22.09
N GLY A 134 2.27 8.96 21.01
CA GLY A 134 2.62 10.39 20.87
C GLY A 134 4.11 10.68 20.65
N GLU A 135 4.93 9.68 20.33
CA GLU A 135 6.32 9.88 19.92
C GLU A 135 6.44 9.74 18.40
N ILE A 136 6.80 10.85 17.74
CA ILE A 136 7.08 10.89 16.30
C ILE A 136 8.35 10.08 16.05
N ARG A 137 8.21 8.81 15.68
CA ARG A 137 9.31 8.05 15.08
C ARG A 137 9.20 8.20 13.58
N GLU A 138 9.98 9.14 13.04
CA GLU A 138 10.26 9.26 11.61
C GLU A 138 10.83 7.92 11.13
N PHE A 139 9.97 7.03 10.59
CA PHE A 139 10.45 5.91 9.79
C PHE A 139 11.02 6.52 8.52
N GLY A 140 12.32 6.79 8.58
CA GLY A 140 13.08 7.50 7.57
C GLY A 140 12.73 6.99 6.19
N LEU A 141 12.02 7.83 5.44
CA LEU A 141 11.84 7.70 4.00
C LEU A 141 13.23 7.88 3.39
N LYS A 142 14.04 6.82 3.38
CA LYS A 142 15.29 6.83 2.62
C LYS A 142 14.91 6.86 1.15
N THR A 143 15.25 7.96 0.49
CA THR A 143 15.22 8.10 -0.96
C THR A 143 15.92 6.90 -1.59
N VAL A 144 15.15 5.98 -2.16
CA VAL A 144 15.70 4.82 -2.87
C VAL A 144 16.30 5.35 -4.17
N GLU A 145 17.62 5.21 -4.32
CA GLU A 145 18.32 5.57 -5.55
C GLU A 145 17.72 4.82 -6.76
N GLY A 146 17.41 5.56 -7.81
CA GLY A 146 16.52 5.17 -8.90
C GLY A 146 16.97 4.03 -9.82
N LYS A 147 17.96 3.19 -9.45
CA LYS A 147 18.41 2.08 -10.29
C LYS A 147 17.42 0.89 -10.33
N GLY A 148 16.55 0.77 -9.33
CA GLY A 148 15.46 -0.22 -9.33
C GLY A 148 14.26 0.14 -10.23
N ARG A 149 14.18 1.38 -10.75
CA ARG A 149 13.08 1.85 -11.61
C ARG A 149 13.06 1.19 -12.99
N GLU A 150 14.17 0.62 -13.45
CA GLU A 150 14.31 0.16 -14.83
C GLU A 150 13.82 -1.28 -15.07
N GLN A 151 13.64 -2.07 -14.02
CA GLN A 151 13.27 -3.49 -14.17
C GLN A 151 11.76 -3.69 -14.38
N GLY A 152 10.94 -2.68 -14.10
CA GLY A 152 9.48 -2.85 -14.12
C GLY A 152 9.01 -3.78 -13.00
N MET A 153 7.85 -3.53 -12.41
CA MET A 153 7.22 -4.57 -11.61
C MET A 153 6.74 -5.65 -12.58
N ILE A 154 7.04 -6.92 -12.28
CA ILE A 154 6.60 -8.05 -13.10
C ILE A 154 5.08 -7.96 -13.26
N GLY A 155 4.61 -7.64 -14.47
CA GLY A 155 3.20 -7.37 -14.78
C GLY A 155 2.89 -5.98 -15.37
N LEU A 156 3.85 -5.06 -15.50
CA LEU A 156 3.66 -3.75 -16.14
C LEU A 156 4.61 -3.54 -17.34
N LYS A 157 4.11 -2.94 -18.43
CA LYS A 157 4.97 -2.43 -19.52
C LYS A 157 5.78 -1.22 -19.03
N LYS A 158 7.05 -1.13 -19.47
CA LYS A 158 7.92 0.03 -19.21
C LYS A 158 7.23 1.35 -19.57
N GLY A 159 7.31 2.33 -18.66
CA GLY A 159 6.89 3.72 -18.92
C GLY A 159 5.43 4.05 -18.63
N VAL A 160 4.66 3.14 -18.04
CA VAL A 160 3.28 3.42 -17.60
C VAL A 160 3.22 3.35 -16.09
N TYR A 161 3.24 4.52 -15.45
CA TYR A 161 2.98 4.70 -14.03
C TYR A 161 1.76 5.62 -13.89
N TYR A 162 0.74 5.16 -13.18
CA TYR A 162 -0.38 5.98 -12.70
C TYR A 162 -0.30 6.00 -11.18
#